data_AF-A0A2M7M2A9-F1
#
_entry.id   AF-A0A2M7M2A9-F1
#
_cell.length_a   1.000
_cell.length_b   1.000
_cell.length_c   1.000
_cell.angle_alpha   90.00
_cell.angle_beta   90.00
_cell.angle_gamma   90.00
#
_symmetry.space_group_name_H-M   'P 1'
#
loop_
_entity.id
_entity.type
_entity.pdbx_description
1 polymer ?
#
loop_
_entity_poly.entity_id
_entity_poly.type
_entity_poly.pdbx_seq_one_letter_code
_entity_poly.pdbx_strand_id
1 'polypeptide(L)'
;DKKRNLMPPTLCSQWVNIDWPRFYEFCRTELQKKSLDERLKEAFKKNIFTTPDRHLPGMMRAGENTGGGNIGHIFGIDGTDEESLTRAMVQGRKLLLEYERFYKKYLKGFEKMELVNTGSLLGVRETRRIIGDYILNLDDFKNRAIFPDEIGRYSYPVDIHPSAPNDTEYEKFRKEFSELRHKPGESYGIPYRCLLPLKLKNVFVAGRCISSDRYIQGSVRVMPACYITGQAAGTSAALCSDKSILSRQLDTKKLRDTLRNNGVYLP
;
A
#
# COMPACT_ATOMS: atom_id res chain seq x y z
N ASP A 1 8.02 -8.25 11.45
CA ASP A 1 9.45 -8.58 11.20
C ASP A 1 9.84 -9.74 12.13
N LYS A 2 11.14 -10.04 12.32
CA LYS A 2 11.59 -11.07 13.29
C LYS A 2 11.18 -10.75 14.74
N LYS A 3 10.91 -9.48 15.06
CA LYS A 3 10.42 -8.98 16.36
C LYS A 3 8.89 -8.86 16.39
N ARG A 4 8.19 -9.42 15.39
CA ARG A 4 6.73 -9.33 15.20
C ARG A 4 6.17 -7.92 14.99
N ASN A 5 7.01 -6.92 14.70
CA ASN A 5 6.51 -5.60 14.32
C ASN A 5 5.81 -5.66 12.95
N LEU A 6 4.62 -5.08 12.88
CA LEU A 6 3.90 -4.89 11.64
C LEU A 6 4.26 -3.53 11.01
N MET A 7 4.02 -3.37 9.72
CA MET A 7 4.13 -2.11 9.04
C MET A 7 3.11 -1.13 9.63
N PRO A 8 3.55 0.08 10.00
CA PRO A 8 2.68 1.04 10.65
C PRO A 8 1.50 1.41 9.74
N PRO A 9 0.27 1.41 10.27
CA PRO A 9 -0.85 2.02 9.58
C PRO A 9 -0.69 3.53 9.43
N THR A 10 -1.59 4.08 8.61
CA THR A 10 -1.78 5.52 8.46
C THR A 10 -3.26 5.85 8.48
N LEU A 11 -3.63 6.98 9.09
CA LEU A 11 -4.98 7.51 8.99
C LEU A 11 -5.07 8.43 7.76
N CYS A 12 -5.76 7.98 6.72
CA CYS A 12 -5.95 8.79 5.52
C CYS A 12 -6.73 10.07 5.86
N SER A 13 -6.51 11.14 5.10
CA SER A 13 -7.07 12.46 5.34
C SER A 13 -7.40 13.20 4.05
N GLN A 14 -8.34 14.14 4.13
CA GLN A 14 -8.72 15.04 3.04
C GLN A 14 -8.54 16.49 3.49
N TRP A 15 -8.00 17.29 2.58
CA TRP A 15 -7.58 18.66 2.83
C TRP A 15 -8.08 19.58 1.72
N VAL A 16 -8.34 20.84 2.07
CA VAL A 16 -8.78 21.90 1.13
C VAL A 16 -7.83 23.10 1.21
N ASN A 17 -8.07 24.10 0.35
CA ASN A 17 -7.34 25.38 0.32
C ASN A 17 -5.83 25.23 0.02
N ILE A 18 -5.49 24.23 -0.81
CA ILE A 18 -4.12 24.01 -1.29
C ILE A 18 -3.95 24.70 -2.64
N ASP A 19 -2.98 25.61 -2.73
CA ASP A 19 -2.54 26.24 -3.98
C ASP A 19 -1.50 25.32 -4.65
N TRP A 20 -2.00 24.39 -5.46
CA TRP A 20 -1.19 23.43 -6.20
C TRP A 20 -0.23 24.07 -7.20
N PRO A 21 -0.63 25.06 -8.03
CA PRO A 21 0.30 25.76 -8.90
C PRO A 21 1.52 26.30 -8.16
N ARG A 22 1.30 27.00 -7.04
CA ARG A 22 2.38 27.55 -6.21
C ARG A 22 3.23 26.46 -5.56
N PHE A 23 2.61 25.36 -5.11
CA PHE A 23 3.37 24.22 -4.60
C PHE A 23 4.25 23.59 -5.68
N TYR A 24 3.77 23.43 -6.91
CA TYR A 24 4.56 22.87 -8.00
C TYR A 24 5.69 23.80 -8.43
N GLU A 25 5.47 25.11 -8.44
CA GLU A 25 6.54 26.09 -8.65
C GLU A 25 7.60 26.00 -7.55
N PHE A 26 7.18 25.93 -6.29
CA PHE A 26 8.06 25.72 -5.14
C PHE A 26 8.88 24.43 -5.25
N CYS A 27 8.26 23.32 -5.69
CA CYS A 27 8.95 22.06 -5.94
C CYS A 27 10.05 22.18 -7.01
N ARG A 28 9.81 22.99 -8.06
CA ARG A 28 10.78 23.20 -9.14
C ARG A 28 11.92 24.15 -8.77
N THR A 29 11.73 25.03 -7.78
CA THR A 29 12.66 26.13 -7.50
C THR A 29 13.38 25.98 -6.16
N GLU A 30 12.64 25.85 -5.06
CA GLU A 30 13.18 25.90 -3.70
C GLU A 30 13.37 24.53 -3.07
N LEU A 31 12.51 23.57 -3.41
CA LEU A 31 12.66 22.20 -2.91
C LEU A 31 13.91 21.52 -3.47
N GLN A 32 14.41 21.98 -4.62
CA GLN A 32 15.72 21.59 -5.17
C GLN A 32 16.90 22.14 -4.36
N LYS A 33 16.72 23.28 -3.69
CA LYS A 33 17.75 23.95 -2.89
C LYS A 33 17.80 23.42 -1.46
N LYS A 34 16.63 23.16 -0.87
CA LYS A 34 16.49 22.54 0.45
C LYS A 34 15.41 21.46 0.38
N SER A 35 15.87 20.22 0.51
CA SER A 35 15.08 19.02 0.37
C SER A 35 13.98 18.92 1.43
N LEU A 36 12.97 18.11 1.14
CA LEU A 36 11.91 17.79 2.09
C LEU A 36 12.47 17.13 3.36
N ASP A 37 13.49 16.27 3.23
CA ASP A 37 14.16 15.59 4.35
C ASP A 37 14.85 16.59 5.30
N GLU A 38 15.52 17.62 4.76
CA GLU A 38 16.13 18.67 5.58
C GLU A 38 15.09 19.51 6.32
N ARG A 39 13.96 19.81 5.67
CA ARG A 39 12.84 20.52 6.29
C ARG A 39 12.20 19.69 7.42
N LEU A 40 12.03 18.39 7.21
CA LEU A 40 11.55 17.46 8.24
C LEU A 40 12.50 17.41 9.44
N LYS A 41 13.81 17.27 9.20
CA LYS A 41 14.83 17.29 10.26
C LYS A 41 14.79 18.58 11.07
N GLU A 42 14.58 19.73 10.43
CA GLU A 42 14.39 21.00 11.13
C GLU A 42 13.11 21.01 11.97
N ALA A 43 12.00 20.48 11.43
CA ALA A 43 10.74 20.38 12.14
C ALA A 43 10.84 19.49 13.39
N PHE A 44 11.62 18.40 13.33
CA PHE A 44 11.91 17.55 14.50
C PHE A 44 12.69 18.31 15.56
N LYS A 45 13.74 19.06 15.19
CA LYS A 45 14.51 19.89 16.13
C LYS A 45 13.65 20.96 16.82
N LYS A 46 12.58 21.41 16.16
CA LYS A 46 11.61 22.39 16.68
C LYS A 46 10.41 21.74 17.37
N ASN A 47 10.42 20.43 17.60
CA ASN A 47 9.35 19.67 18.26
C ASN A 47 7.96 19.89 17.63
N ILE A 48 7.91 20.05 16.30
CA ILE A 48 6.64 20.16 15.58
C ILE A 48 5.92 18.81 15.57
N PHE A 49 6.70 17.75 15.45
CA PHE A 49 6.23 16.37 15.47
C PHE A 49 6.55 15.70 16.81
N THR A 50 5.59 14.95 17.32
CA THR A 50 5.76 14.09 18.50
C THR A 50 6.57 12.83 18.17
N THR A 51 6.54 12.38 16.92
CA THR A 51 7.30 11.23 16.42
C THR A 51 8.17 11.66 15.25
N PRO A 52 9.51 11.43 15.29
CA PRO A 52 10.43 11.86 14.23
C PRO A 52 10.42 10.91 13.03
N ASP A 53 9.26 10.73 12.40
CA ASP A 53 9.08 9.91 11.21
C ASP A 53 9.55 10.63 9.94
N ARG A 54 10.69 10.19 9.39
CA ARG A 54 11.23 10.73 8.14
C ARG A 54 10.45 10.30 6.89
N HIS A 55 9.57 9.31 6.99
CA HIS A 55 8.78 8.85 5.86
C HIS A 55 7.60 9.79 5.57
N LEU A 56 7.79 10.70 4.60
CA LEU A 56 6.74 11.59 4.13
C LEU A 56 6.43 11.36 2.65
N PRO A 57 5.39 10.58 2.31
CA PRO A 57 5.02 10.31 0.91
C PRO A 57 4.36 11.52 0.22
N GLY A 58 4.03 12.57 0.97
CA GLY A 58 3.40 13.78 0.44
C GLY A 58 1.87 13.68 0.37
N MET A 59 1.26 14.63 -0.34
CA MET A 59 -0.19 14.64 -0.62
C MET A 59 -0.44 14.45 -2.11
N MET A 60 -1.51 13.72 -2.42
CA MET A 60 -2.00 13.56 -3.79
C MET A 60 -3.04 14.63 -4.09
N ARG A 61 -2.89 15.36 -5.19
CA ARG A 61 -3.90 16.29 -5.69
C ARG A 61 -5.19 15.53 -6.03
N ALA A 62 -6.29 15.91 -5.39
CA ALA A 62 -7.60 15.29 -5.58
C ALA A 62 -8.58 16.18 -6.35
N GLY A 63 -8.25 17.45 -6.55
CA GLY A 63 -9.09 18.43 -7.23
C GLY A 63 -8.35 19.74 -7.48
N GLU A 64 -9.10 20.81 -7.72
CA GLU A 64 -8.52 22.13 -8.03
C GLU A 64 -7.68 22.67 -6.87
N ASN A 65 -8.22 22.59 -5.64
CA ASN A 65 -7.59 23.06 -4.40
C ASN A 65 -7.64 22.02 -3.27
N THR A 66 -7.96 20.76 -3.60
CA THR A 66 -8.12 19.67 -2.63
C THR A 66 -7.00 18.63 -2.73
N GLY A 67 -6.69 18.00 -1.61
CA GLY A 67 -5.63 17.00 -1.49
C GLY A 67 -6.00 15.83 -0.60
N GLY A 68 -5.53 14.63 -0.96
CA GLY A 68 -5.58 13.44 -0.14
C GLY A 68 -4.23 13.16 0.52
N GLY A 69 -4.23 12.95 1.83
CA GLY A 69 -3.05 12.58 2.61
C GLY A 69 -3.10 11.12 3.05
N ASN A 70 -2.05 10.35 2.71
CA ASN A 70 -1.72 9.08 3.37
C ASN A 70 -0.39 9.30 4.10
N ILE A 71 -0.42 10.20 5.09
CA ILE A 71 0.76 10.74 5.78
C ILE A 71 0.72 10.39 7.27
N GLY A 72 1.91 10.16 7.84
CA GLY A 72 2.06 9.83 9.25
C GLY A 72 1.94 8.35 9.53
N HIS A 73 3.05 7.72 9.87
CA HIS A 73 3.02 6.39 10.46
C HIS A 73 2.62 6.42 11.92
N ILE A 74 1.77 5.46 12.27
CA ILE A 74 1.41 5.17 13.65
C ILE A 74 2.07 3.84 14.01
N PHE A 75 3.19 3.92 14.72
CA PHE A 75 4.03 2.76 15.02
C PHE A 75 3.47 1.92 16.17
N GLY A 76 3.87 0.64 16.23
CA GLY A 76 3.52 -0.25 17.34
C GLY A 76 2.05 -0.67 17.38
N ILE A 77 1.36 -0.64 16.23
CA ILE A 77 -0.06 -0.98 16.14
C ILE A 77 -0.24 -2.40 15.61
N ASP A 78 -0.98 -3.22 16.36
CA ASP A 78 -1.54 -4.47 15.87
C ASP A 78 -2.91 -4.21 15.24
N GLY A 79 -3.03 -4.44 13.93
CA GLY A 79 -4.29 -4.26 13.20
C GLY A 79 -5.36 -5.31 13.50
N THR A 80 -5.10 -6.24 14.41
CA THR A 80 -6.00 -7.30 14.84
C THR A 80 -6.48 -7.15 16.29
N ASP A 81 -6.04 -6.08 16.96
CA ASP A 81 -6.35 -5.74 18.35
C ASP A 81 -7.13 -4.41 18.40
N GLU A 82 -8.32 -4.43 18.99
CA GLU A 82 -9.24 -3.29 19.01
C GLU A 82 -8.73 -2.12 19.84
N GLU A 83 -7.99 -2.38 20.93
CA GLU A 83 -7.39 -1.32 21.73
C GLU A 83 -6.30 -0.60 20.93
N SER A 84 -5.44 -1.35 20.24
CA SER A 84 -4.42 -0.82 19.33
C SER A 84 -5.05 0.03 18.23
N LEU A 85 -6.11 -0.45 17.59
CA LEU A 85 -6.84 0.32 16.58
C LEU A 85 -7.45 1.61 17.16
N THR A 86 -8.04 1.55 18.34
CA THR A 86 -8.63 2.71 19.02
C THR A 86 -7.58 3.76 19.34
N ARG A 87 -6.46 3.36 19.96
CA ARG A 87 -5.32 4.24 20.23
C ARG A 87 -4.77 4.86 18.94
N ALA A 88 -4.63 4.06 17.89
CA ALA A 88 -4.15 4.53 16.60
C ALA A 88 -5.08 5.57 15.97
N MET A 89 -6.40 5.40 16.04
CA MET A 89 -7.36 6.37 15.50
C MET A 89 -7.29 7.72 16.24
N VAL A 90 -7.05 7.72 17.55
CA VAL A 90 -6.86 8.95 18.33
C VAL A 90 -5.51 9.60 18.00
N GLN A 91 -4.43 8.82 18.00
CA GLN A 91 -3.08 9.30 17.69
C GLN A 91 -3.00 9.85 16.27
N GLY A 92 -3.60 9.17 15.29
CA GLY A 92 -3.62 9.61 13.89
C GLY A 92 -4.22 11.00 13.75
N ARG A 93 -5.33 11.30 14.43
CA ARG A 93 -5.96 12.63 14.38
C ARG A 93 -5.08 13.72 15.01
N LYS A 94 -4.38 13.41 16.12
CA LYS A 94 -3.41 14.33 16.71
C LYS A 94 -2.24 14.60 15.75
N LEU A 95 -1.72 13.54 15.13
CA LEU A 95 -0.62 13.59 14.18
C LEU A 95 -0.96 14.41 12.93
N LEU A 96 -2.20 14.34 12.42
CA LEU A 96 -2.63 15.15 11.28
C LEU A 96 -2.55 16.66 11.59
N LEU A 97 -2.82 17.09 12.82
CA LEU A 97 -2.64 18.50 13.23
C LEU A 97 -1.16 18.90 13.29
N GLU A 98 -0.25 17.96 13.60
CA GLU A 98 1.20 18.19 13.51
C GLU A 98 1.63 18.36 12.06
N TYR A 99 1.12 17.52 11.15
CA TYR A 99 1.35 17.67 9.71
C TYR A 99 0.79 18.98 9.19
N GLU A 100 -0.42 19.39 9.58
CA GLU A 100 -0.97 20.68 9.16
C GLU A 100 -0.02 21.84 9.50
N ARG A 101 0.50 21.87 10.74
CA ARG A 101 1.51 22.88 11.15
C ARG A 101 2.78 22.81 10.32
N PHE A 102 3.27 21.60 10.03
CA PHE A 102 4.45 21.41 9.19
C PHE A 102 4.21 21.92 7.77
N TYR A 103 3.14 21.47 7.11
CA TYR A 103 2.85 21.83 5.73
C TYR A 103 2.65 23.35 5.59
N LYS A 104 1.85 23.98 6.47
CA LYS A 104 1.64 25.44 6.49
C LYS A 104 2.94 26.23 6.64
N LYS A 105 3.89 25.72 7.43
CA LYS A 105 5.13 26.44 7.76
C LYS A 105 6.28 26.18 6.78
N TYR A 106 6.38 24.97 6.24
CA TYR A 106 7.56 24.52 5.49
C TYR A 106 7.34 24.40 3.99
N LEU A 107 6.10 24.32 3.51
CA LEU A 107 5.77 24.12 2.10
C LEU A 107 4.90 25.26 1.57
N LYS A 108 5.34 25.88 0.48
CA LYS A 108 4.56 26.94 -0.17
C LYS A 108 3.36 26.34 -0.90
N GLY A 109 2.24 27.05 -0.87
CA GLY A 109 0.95 26.62 -1.39
C GLY A 109 0.05 25.93 -0.36
N PHE A 110 0.59 25.62 0.82
CA PHE A 110 -0.16 24.98 1.91
C PHE A 110 -0.53 25.93 3.05
N GLU A 111 -0.17 27.22 2.97
CA GLU A 111 -0.32 28.18 4.07
C GLU A 111 -1.78 28.31 4.56
N LYS A 112 -2.74 28.12 3.64
CA LYS A 112 -4.18 28.19 3.91
C LYS A 112 -4.86 26.83 4.03
N MET A 113 -4.10 25.72 4.00
CA MET A 113 -4.68 24.38 4.00
C MET A 113 -5.56 24.14 5.23
N GLU A 114 -6.60 23.33 5.10
CA GLU A 114 -7.45 22.95 6.25
C GLU A 114 -7.80 21.46 6.19
N LEU A 115 -7.82 20.81 7.35
CA LEU A 115 -8.28 19.43 7.48
C LEU A 115 -9.80 19.39 7.37
N VAL A 116 -10.33 18.68 6.37
CA VAL A 116 -11.78 18.51 6.20
C VAL A 116 -12.26 17.22 6.84
N ASN A 117 -11.53 16.13 6.59
CA ASN A 117 -11.98 14.81 7.01
C ASN A 117 -10.81 13.85 7.21
N THR A 118 -11.06 12.82 8.01
CA THR A 118 -10.18 11.67 8.22
C THR A 118 -10.89 10.39 7.80
N GLY A 119 -10.13 9.36 7.41
CA GLY A 119 -10.70 8.04 7.13
C GLY A 119 -11.52 7.53 8.31
N SER A 120 -12.67 6.91 8.02
CA SER A 120 -13.45 6.19 9.03
C SER A 120 -12.74 4.94 9.54
N LEU A 121 -11.85 4.39 8.73
CA LEU A 121 -11.01 3.24 9.04
C LEU A 121 -9.53 3.59 8.88
N LEU A 122 -8.73 2.92 9.70
CA LEU A 122 -7.28 3.02 9.64
C LEU A 122 -6.73 2.26 8.42
N GLY A 123 -5.78 2.87 7.72
CA GLY A 123 -5.07 2.29 6.58
C GLY A 123 -4.05 1.22 7.01
N VAL A 124 -4.53 0.12 7.59
CA VAL A 124 -3.70 -1.02 8.02
C VAL A 124 -2.99 -1.66 6.81
N ARG A 125 -1.69 -1.93 6.93
CA ARG A 125 -0.88 -2.41 5.80
C ARG A 125 -0.68 -3.91 5.78
N GLU A 126 -0.49 -4.52 6.94
CA GLU A 126 -0.36 -5.97 7.08
C GLU A 126 -1.06 -6.48 8.33
N THR A 127 -1.68 -7.66 8.21
CA THR A 127 -2.24 -8.45 9.31
C THR A 127 -2.09 -9.94 8.96
N ARG A 128 -3.20 -10.69 8.85
CA ARG A 128 -3.23 -12.11 8.54
C ARG A 128 -3.24 -12.32 7.03
N ARG A 129 -2.47 -13.31 6.57
CA ARG A 129 -2.49 -13.87 5.22
C ARG A 129 -2.85 -15.34 5.32
N ILE A 130 -3.49 -15.88 4.30
CA ILE A 130 -3.66 -17.33 4.20
C ILE A 130 -2.33 -18.00 3.84
N ILE A 131 -2.23 -19.28 4.16
CA ILE A 131 -1.30 -20.17 3.49
C ILE A 131 -2.11 -20.87 2.41
N GLY A 132 -1.80 -20.55 1.16
CA GLY A 132 -2.45 -21.14 -0.01
C GLY A 132 -1.62 -22.25 -0.66
N ASP A 133 -2.14 -22.80 -1.74
CA ASP A 133 -1.45 -23.81 -2.55
C ASP A 133 -0.14 -23.28 -3.18
N TYR A 134 0.05 -21.96 -3.19
CA TYR A 134 1.33 -21.29 -3.47
C TYR A 134 1.54 -20.10 -2.57
N ILE A 135 2.80 -19.79 -2.27
CA ILE A 135 3.19 -18.55 -1.59
C ILE A 135 4.00 -17.75 -2.60
N LEU A 136 3.38 -16.72 -3.18
CA LEU A 136 4.09 -15.78 -4.05
C LEU A 136 5.16 -15.05 -3.25
N ASN A 137 6.41 -15.09 -3.71
CA ASN A 137 7.56 -14.69 -2.92
C ASN A 137 8.51 -13.73 -3.67
N LEU A 138 9.48 -13.18 -2.93
CA LEU A 138 10.40 -12.17 -3.45
C LEU A 138 11.20 -12.64 -4.68
N ASP A 139 11.52 -13.93 -4.78
CA ASP A 139 12.28 -14.44 -5.92
C ASP A 139 11.41 -14.47 -7.19
N ASP A 140 10.12 -14.75 -7.06
CA ASP A 140 9.17 -14.65 -8.18
C ASP A 140 9.12 -13.22 -8.75
N PHE A 141 9.12 -12.23 -7.86
CA PHE A 141 9.18 -10.81 -8.24
C PHE A 141 10.50 -10.49 -8.94
N LYS A 142 11.64 -10.85 -8.36
CA LYS A 142 12.95 -10.57 -8.98
C LYS A 142 13.11 -11.22 -10.35
N ASN A 143 12.55 -12.42 -10.51
CA ASN A 143 12.63 -13.20 -11.74
C ASN A 143 11.54 -12.87 -12.76
N ARG A 144 10.66 -11.89 -12.49
CA ARG A 144 9.54 -11.52 -13.37
C ARG A 144 8.68 -12.74 -13.71
N ALA A 145 8.46 -13.60 -12.72
CA ALA A 145 7.94 -14.94 -12.90
C ALA A 145 6.66 -14.95 -13.74
N ILE A 146 6.56 -16.00 -14.57
CA ILE A 146 5.38 -16.30 -15.38
C ILE A 146 4.79 -17.62 -14.89
N PHE A 147 3.48 -17.66 -14.69
CA PHE A 147 2.78 -18.87 -14.24
C PHE A 147 1.77 -19.37 -15.28
N PRO A 148 1.60 -20.70 -15.44
CA PRO A 148 0.60 -21.26 -16.34
C PRO A 148 -0.85 -20.93 -15.91
N ASP A 149 -1.05 -20.66 -14.62
CA ASP A 149 -2.32 -20.33 -13.99
C ASP A 149 -2.41 -18.85 -13.56
N GLU A 150 -1.73 -17.94 -14.25
CA GLU A 150 -1.81 -16.50 -13.96
C GLU A 150 -3.23 -15.95 -14.04
N ILE A 151 -3.57 -15.12 -13.06
CA ILE A 151 -4.83 -14.38 -12.98
C ILE A 151 -4.65 -12.88 -13.20
N GLY A 152 -3.40 -12.41 -13.31
CA GLY A 152 -3.06 -11.06 -13.74
C GLY A 152 -1.58 -10.75 -13.64
N ARG A 153 -1.17 -9.66 -14.29
CA ARG A 153 0.19 -9.11 -14.26
C ARG A 153 0.23 -7.87 -13.37
N TYR A 154 1.30 -7.72 -12.60
CA TYR A 154 1.49 -6.58 -11.71
C TYR A 154 2.94 -6.13 -11.63
N SER A 155 3.18 -4.88 -11.23
CA SER A 155 4.53 -4.26 -11.27
C SER A 155 4.76 -3.21 -10.19
N TYR A 156 3.89 -3.14 -9.17
CA TYR A 156 4.10 -2.19 -8.08
C TYR A 156 5.37 -2.56 -7.28
N PRO A 157 6.17 -1.57 -6.83
CA PRO A 157 7.37 -1.85 -6.04
C PRO A 157 7.09 -2.63 -4.77
N VAL A 158 8.12 -3.25 -4.21
CA VAL A 158 8.03 -3.78 -2.85
C VAL A 158 8.07 -2.61 -1.86
N ASP A 159 6.90 -2.25 -1.34
CA ASP A 159 6.70 -1.12 -0.43
C ASP A 159 6.54 -1.58 1.02
N ILE A 160 7.68 -1.86 1.67
CA ILE A 160 7.77 -2.21 3.10
C ILE A 160 8.16 -0.97 3.90
N HIS A 161 7.18 -0.36 4.56
CA HIS A 161 7.39 0.83 5.37
C HIS A 161 8.28 0.57 6.60
N PRO A 162 9.01 1.59 7.10
CA PRO A 162 9.81 1.51 8.32
C PRO A 162 9.01 0.94 9.49
N SER A 163 9.59 0.01 10.24
CA SER A 163 8.91 -0.58 11.40
C SER A 163 9.02 0.28 12.67
N ALA A 164 9.92 1.27 12.67
CA ALA A 164 10.14 2.22 13.76
C ALA A 164 10.63 3.58 13.22
N PRO A 165 10.41 4.69 13.96
CA PRO A 165 10.78 6.04 13.55
C PRO A 165 12.26 6.32 13.82
N ASN A 166 13.16 5.61 13.13
CA ASN A 166 14.61 5.80 13.24
C ASN A 166 15.28 5.76 11.87
N ASP A 167 16.50 6.33 11.81
CA ASP A 167 17.26 6.46 10.56
C ASP A 167 17.59 5.11 9.93
N THR A 168 17.88 4.08 10.73
CA THR A 168 18.23 2.75 10.21
C THR A 168 17.07 2.13 9.43
N GLU A 169 15.86 2.15 10.00
CA GLU A 169 14.66 1.63 9.32
C GLU A 169 14.27 2.48 8.11
N TYR A 170 14.45 3.80 8.19
CA TYR A 170 14.17 4.70 7.07
C TYR A 170 15.12 4.48 5.88
N GLU A 171 16.43 4.40 6.11
CA GLU A 171 17.40 4.15 5.02
C GLU A 171 17.22 2.75 4.43
N LYS A 172 16.84 1.76 5.24
CA LYS A 172 16.45 0.43 4.74
C LYS A 172 15.25 0.52 3.79
N PHE A 173 14.17 1.19 4.19
CA PHE A 173 13.01 1.43 3.32
C PHE A 173 13.43 2.11 2.01
N ARG A 174 14.24 3.17 2.11
CA ARG A 174 14.70 3.94 0.93
C ARG A 174 15.45 3.06 -0.07
N LYS A 175 16.36 2.22 0.43
CA LYS A 175 17.14 1.27 -0.38
C LYS A 175 16.21 0.23 -1.03
N GLU A 176 15.42 -0.47 -0.22
CA GLU A 176 14.54 -1.54 -0.71
C GLU A 176 13.51 -1.03 -1.71
N PHE A 177 12.84 0.10 -1.45
CA PHE A 177 11.85 0.67 -2.37
C PHE A 177 12.45 1.12 -3.71
N SER A 178 13.73 1.51 -3.70
CA SER A 178 14.46 1.89 -4.91
C SER A 178 14.94 0.68 -5.71
N GLU A 179 15.49 -0.34 -5.04
CA GLU A 179 16.08 -1.52 -5.68
C GLU A 179 15.03 -2.56 -6.08
N LEU A 180 13.98 -2.73 -5.28
CA LEU A 180 12.89 -3.69 -5.51
C LEU A 180 11.75 -3.04 -6.30
N ARG A 181 12.11 -2.52 -7.48
CA ARG A 181 11.20 -1.90 -8.43
C ARG A 181 11.51 -2.40 -9.84
N HIS A 182 10.44 -2.74 -10.55
CA HIS A 182 10.51 -3.15 -11.95
C HIS A 182 10.72 -1.94 -12.87
N LYS A 183 11.45 -2.13 -13.97
CA LYS A 183 11.61 -1.12 -15.01
C LYS A 183 10.33 -0.99 -15.86
N PRO A 184 10.15 0.09 -16.63
CA PRO A 184 9.05 0.19 -17.59
C PRO A 184 8.97 -1.05 -18.48
N GLY A 185 7.77 -1.64 -18.59
CA GLY A 185 7.51 -2.87 -19.34
C GLY A 185 7.72 -4.18 -18.56
N GLU A 186 8.41 -4.15 -17.42
CA GLU A 186 8.58 -5.34 -16.59
C GLU A 186 7.38 -5.54 -15.63
N SER A 187 7.01 -6.79 -15.41
CA SER A 187 5.95 -7.19 -14.46
C SER A 187 6.23 -8.60 -13.93
N TYR A 188 5.45 -9.05 -12.95
CA TYR A 188 5.40 -10.43 -12.48
C TYR A 188 3.95 -10.93 -12.45
N GLY A 189 3.78 -12.25 -12.49
CA GLY A 189 2.48 -12.90 -12.46
C GLY A 189 1.93 -13.07 -11.05
N ILE A 190 0.62 -12.96 -10.91
CA ILE A 190 -0.11 -13.43 -9.73
C ILE A 190 -0.77 -14.76 -10.12
N PRO A 191 -0.35 -15.91 -9.54
CA PRO A 191 -0.95 -17.20 -9.90
C PRO A 191 -2.24 -17.47 -9.12
N TYR A 192 -3.18 -18.16 -9.75
CA TYR A 192 -4.49 -18.53 -9.21
C TYR A 192 -4.39 -19.25 -7.86
N ARG A 193 -3.42 -20.16 -7.74
CA ARG A 193 -3.11 -20.92 -6.51
C ARG A 193 -2.79 -20.06 -5.27
N CYS A 194 -2.50 -18.77 -5.41
CA CYS A 194 -2.40 -17.84 -4.28
C CYS A 194 -3.74 -17.54 -3.60
N LEU A 195 -4.85 -17.79 -4.28
CA LEU A 195 -6.21 -17.54 -3.80
C LEU A 195 -6.81 -18.72 -3.03
N LEU A 196 -6.13 -19.87 -2.99
CA LEU A 196 -6.68 -21.16 -2.55
C LEU A 196 -6.16 -21.55 -1.16
N PRO A 197 -6.92 -21.37 -0.06
CA PRO A 197 -6.45 -21.74 1.28
C PRO A 197 -6.23 -23.26 1.38
N LEU A 198 -5.08 -23.70 1.93
CA LEU A 198 -4.69 -25.13 1.98
C LEU A 198 -5.77 -26.06 2.57
N LYS A 199 -6.50 -25.60 3.60
CA LYS A 199 -7.44 -26.43 4.36
C LYS A 199 -8.90 -26.34 3.89
N LEU A 200 -9.21 -25.50 2.89
CA LEU A 200 -10.57 -25.24 2.43
C LEU A 200 -10.69 -25.54 0.94
N LYS A 201 -11.77 -26.20 0.52
CA LYS A 201 -11.94 -26.69 -0.86
C LYS A 201 -12.96 -25.91 -1.69
N ASN A 202 -13.77 -25.07 -1.05
CA ASN A 202 -14.85 -24.30 -1.67
C ASN A 202 -14.79 -22.80 -1.31
N VAL A 203 -13.58 -22.31 -1.00
CA VAL A 203 -13.34 -20.93 -0.59
C VAL A 203 -12.25 -20.32 -1.46
N PHE A 204 -12.49 -19.08 -1.89
CA PHE A 204 -11.51 -18.20 -2.51
C PHE A 204 -11.19 -17.06 -1.57
N VAL A 205 -9.92 -16.68 -1.50
CA VAL A 205 -9.48 -15.52 -0.73
C VAL A 205 -8.79 -14.56 -1.70
N ALA A 206 -9.20 -13.29 -1.68
CA ALA A 206 -8.71 -12.24 -2.57
C ALA A 206 -8.30 -10.98 -1.80
N GLY A 207 -7.53 -10.12 -2.44
CA GLY A 207 -7.06 -8.86 -1.87
C GLY A 207 -5.86 -9.03 -0.94
N ARG A 208 -5.81 -8.20 0.10
CA ARG A 208 -4.65 -8.12 1.02
C ARG A 208 -4.36 -9.43 1.77
N CYS A 209 -5.29 -10.38 1.86
CA CYS A 209 -5.10 -11.61 2.64
C CYS A 209 -4.66 -12.82 1.81
N ILE A 210 -4.35 -12.65 0.52
CA ILE A 210 -3.86 -13.74 -0.34
C ILE A 210 -2.55 -14.34 0.17
N SER A 211 -2.22 -15.51 -0.36
CA SER A 211 -0.99 -16.23 0.01
C SER A 211 0.24 -15.60 -0.63
N SER A 212 1.02 -14.89 0.18
CA SER A 212 2.31 -14.31 -0.21
C SER A 212 3.27 -14.26 0.97
N ASP A 213 4.57 -14.15 0.67
CA ASP A 213 5.54 -13.74 1.68
C ASP A 213 5.33 -12.27 2.08
N ARG A 214 6.09 -11.80 3.07
CA ARG A 214 5.98 -10.42 3.56
C ARG A 214 6.48 -9.38 2.54
N TYR A 215 7.46 -9.72 1.72
CA TYR A 215 8.01 -8.79 0.73
C TYR A 215 7.00 -8.53 -0.38
N ILE A 216 6.47 -9.58 -0.97
CA ILE A 216 5.45 -9.49 -2.00
C ILE A 216 4.18 -8.88 -1.47
N GLN A 217 3.83 -9.13 -0.21
CA GLN A 217 2.72 -8.44 0.43
C GLN A 217 2.86 -6.91 0.35
N GLY A 218 4.09 -6.38 0.48
CA GLY A 218 4.38 -4.96 0.30
C GLY A 218 3.95 -4.43 -1.07
N SER A 219 3.90 -5.28 -2.09
CA SER A 219 3.43 -4.95 -3.43
C SER A 219 1.94 -5.28 -3.65
N VAL A 220 1.54 -6.55 -3.46
CA VAL A 220 0.20 -7.05 -3.86
C VAL A 220 -0.94 -6.59 -2.96
N ARG A 221 -0.67 -5.94 -1.81
CA ARG A 221 -1.70 -5.36 -0.94
C ARG A 221 -2.39 -4.13 -1.51
N VAL A 222 -1.81 -3.49 -2.52
CA VAL A 222 -2.28 -2.21 -3.06
C VAL A 222 -3.50 -2.44 -3.95
N MET A 223 -4.40 -1.44 -4.03
CA MET A 223 -5.72 -1.57 -4.66
C MET A 223 -5.73 -2.24 -6.04
N PRO A 224 -4.82 -1.95 -7.00
CA PRO A 224 -4.86 -2.61 -8.30
C PRO A 224 -4.67 -4.13 -8.24
N ALA A 225 -3.76 -4.64 -7.40
CA ALA A 225 -3.61 -6.09 -7.19
C ALA A 225 -4.82 -6.70 -6.47
N CYS A 226 -5.44 -5.95 -5.55
CA CYS A 226 -6.71 -6.35 -4.94
C CYS A 226 -7.85 -6.45 -5.97
N TYR A 227 -7.91 -5.54 -6.95
CA TYR A 227 -8.86 -5.63 -8.07
C TYR A 227 -8.61 -6.88 -8.93
N ILE A 228 -7.35 -7.13 -9.32
CA ILE A 228 -6.97 -8.33 -10.09
C ILE A 228 -7.45 -9.60 -9.38
N THR A 229 -7.07 -9.74 -8.10
CA THR A 229 -7.41 -10.94 -7.32
C THR A 229 -8.91 -11.05 -7.03
N GLY A 230 -9.60 -9.93 -6.82
CA GLY A 230 -11.05 -9.90 -6.62
C GLY A 230 -11.83 -10.32 -7.86
N GLN A 231 -11.47 -9.78 -9.03
CA GLN A 231 -12.09 -10.15 -10.30
C GLN A 231 -11.85 -11.62 -10.63
N ALA A 232 -10.62 -12.12 -10.41
CA ALA A 232 -10.30 -13.53 -10.60
C ALA A 232 -11.11 -14.42 -9.66
N ALA A 233 -11.13 -14.14 -8.35
CA ALA A 233 -11.87 -14.94 -7.38
C ALA A 233 -13.38 -14.97 -7.68
N GLY A 234 -13.98 -13.83 -8.02
CA GLY A 234 -15.40 -13.76 -8.39
C GLY A 234 -15.72 -14.55 -9.66
N THR A 235 -14.88 -14.42 -10.69
CA THR A 235 -15.01 -15.19 -11.95
C THR A 235 -14.86 -16.69 -11.70
N SER A 236 -13.89 -17.08 -10.88
CA SER A 236 -13.68 -18.48 -10.48
C SER A 236 -14.88 -19.04 -9.73
N ALA A 237 -15.45 -18.29 -8.79
CA ALA A 237 -16.63 -18.70 -8.04
C ALA A 237 -17.84 -18.95 -8.96
N ALA A 238 -18.08 -18.07 -9.93
CA ALA A 238 -19.14 -18.25 -10.93
C ALA A 238 -18.92 -19.52 -11.77
N LEU A 239 -17.71 -19.70 -12.33
CA LEU A 239 -17.36 -20.87 -13.14
C LEU A 239 -17.43 -22.19 -12.35
N CYS A 240 -17.08 -22.17 -11.07
CA CYS A 240 -17.20 -23.32 -10.17
C CYS A 240 -18.67 -23.66 -9.89
N SER A 241 -19.50 -22.65 -9.63
CA SER A 241 -20.93 -22.80 -9.33
C SER A 241 -21.68 -23.45 -10.50
N ASP A 242 -21.44 -22.99 -11.73
CA ASP A 242 -22.10 -23.51 -12.93
C ASP A 242 -21.85 -25.00 -13.18
N LYS A 243 -20.75 -25.54 -12.67
CA LYS A 243 -20.31 -26.93 -12.90
C LYS A 243 -20.32 -27.79 -11.64
N SER A 244 -20.73 -27.25 -10.48
CA SER A 244 -20.63 -27.93 -9.19
C SER A 244 -19.23 -28.48 -8.88
N ILE A 245 -18.17 -27.73 -9.24
CA ILE A 245 -16.78 -28.13 -9.00
C ILE A 245 -16.14 -27.29 -7.89
N LEU A 246 -15.18 -27.88 -7.19
CA LEU A 246 -14.42 -27.24 -6.11
C LEU A 246 -13.33 -26.31 -6.64
N SER A 247 -12.78 -25.45 -5.78
CA SER A 247 -11.85 -24.39 -6.17
C SER A 247 -10.58 -24.92 -6.87
N ARG A 248 -10.08 -26.09 -6.45
CA ARG A 248 -8.90 -26.76 -7.05
C ARG A 248 -9.18 -27.53 -8.33
N GLN A 249 -10.45 -27.76 -8.64
CA GLN A 249 -10.87 -28.52 -9.84
C GLN A 249 -11.12 -27.59 -11.03
N LEU A 250 -11.10 -26.27 -10.82
CA LEU A 250 -11.30 -25.30 -11.88
C LEU A 250 -10.15 -25.37 -12.90
N ASP A 251 -10.52 -25.55 -14.16
CA ASP A 251 -9.59 -25.38 -15.28
C ASP A 251 -9.18 -23.90 -15.39
N THR A 252 -7.93 -23.62 -15.04
CA THR A 252 -7.38 -22.26 -15.05
C THR A 252 -7.22 -21.70 -16.45
N LYS A 253 -7.19 -22.54 -17.50
CA LYS A 253 -7.26 -22.05 -18.89
C LYS A 253 -8.62 -21.41 -19.16
N LYS A 254 -9.72 -22.09 -18.78
CA LYS A 254 -11.07 -21.53 -18.93
C LYS A 254 -11.24 -20.21 -18.16
N LEU A 255 -10.69 -20.14 -16.94
CA LEU A 255 -10.66 -18.90 -16.16
C LEU A 255 -9.92 -17.79 -16.91
N ARG A 256 -8.69 -18.05 -17.38
CA ARG A 256 -7.88 -17.09 -18.13
C ARG A 256 -8.57 -16.61 -19.41
N ASP A 257 -9.19 -17.52 -20.17
CA ASP A 257 -9.94 -17.16 -21.38
C ASP A 257 -11.13 -16.25 -21.04
N THR A 258 -11.84 -16.53 -19.94
CA THR A 258 -12.94 -15.67 -19.45
C THR A 258 -12.44 -14.29 -19.01
N LEU A 259 -11.32 -14.22 -18.29
CA LEU A 259 -10.70 -12.96 -17.87
C LEU A 259 -10.25 -12.13 -19.08
N ARG A 260 -9.63 -12.74 -20.11
CA ARG A 260 -9.25 -12.05 -21.35
C ARG A 260 -10.46 -11.49 -22.09
N ASN A 261 -11.54 -12.25 -22.18
CA ASN A 261 -12.80 -11.77 -22.79
C ASN A 261 -13.38 -10.56 -22.04
N ASN A 262 -13.10 -10.44 -20.73
CA ASN A 262 -13.48 -9.29 -19.90
C ASN A 262 -12.43 -8.17 -19.89
N GLY A 263 -11.43 -8.20 -20.80
CA GLY A 263 -10.44 -7.15 -20.97
C GLY A 263 -9.23 -7.22 -20.02
N VAL A 264 -9.06 -8.32 -19.26
CA VAL A 264 -7.88 -8.50 -18.41
C VAL A 264 -6.66 -8.83 -19.25
N TYR A 265 -5.57 -8.10 -19.03
CA TYR A 265 -4.28 -8.38 -19.65
C TYR A 265 -3.61 -9.61 -19.02
N LEU A 266 -3.43 -10.66 -19.83
CA LEU A 266 -2.74 -11.89 -19.49
C LEU A 266 -1.85 -12.31 -20.67
N PRO A 267 -0.61 -12.76 -20.42
CA PRO A 267 0.24 -13.34 -21.47
C PRO A 267 -0.38 -14.64 -22.00
#